data_AF-A0A3D5RWJ3-F1
#
_entry.id   AF-A0A3D5RWJ3-F1
#
_cell.length_a   1.000
_cell.length_b   1.000
_cell.length_c   1.000
_cell.angle_alpha   90.00
_cell.angle_beta   90.00
_cell.angle_gamma   90.00
#
_symmetry.space_group_name_H-M   'P 1'
#
loop_
_entity.id
_entity.type
_entity.pdbx_description
1 polymer ?
#
loop_
_entity_poly.entity_id
_entity_poly.type
_entity_poly.pdbx_seq_one_letter_code
_entity_poly.pdbx_strand_id
1 'polypeptide(L)'
;MSIRRSILLRVRIAFLLVFLFSAGILFRVFTIQHVEGDKWRSYAESIGLDVRKVNATRGNIYADDGSLLATSLPFYQVAFDPYLPSDELFNSHIDSLCYYLSHFYKDMSQMQYKRKIAQARKERRRYMIVNRQEIDYQDKKRIERWPIFREGQYTGGIIFEKVEKRFLPFSHLGYRTIGTVNSDNRGVAGLEYSFNRQLAGQDGEALFQKMAGGGWKPVYDGTEIRPVDGYDIQTTINVNLQDVTESALLKHLQKHQADYGVAVLMEVNTGEIKAISNLSRNSEGKYYERYNYAVGSQGAREPGSTFKLASMIALLEDSDIELTDTVDTGNGAMKFFNETMRDHKPGGYGVLTV
;
A
#
# COMPACT_ATOMS: atom_id res chain seq x y z
N MET A 1 -6.41 9.66 -91.21
CA MET A 1 -7.45 9.55 -90.15
C MET A 1 -7.51 10.86 -89.38
N SER A 2 -8.69 11.44 -89.18
CA SER A 2 -8.80 12.79 -88.60
C SER A 2 -8.31 12.82 -87.14
N ILE A 3 -7.55 13.86 -86.79
CA ILE A 3 -6.97 14.13 -85.46
C ILE A 3 -8.01 14.01 -84.33
N ARG A 4 -9.29 14.28 -84.63
CA ARG A 4 -10.41 14.13 -83.71
C ARG A 4 -10.66 12.68 -83.28
N ARG A 5 -10.51 11.70 -84.18
CA ARG A 5 -10.71 10.27 -83.86
C ARG A 5 -9.57 9.73 -83.00
N SER A 6 -8.33 10.17 -83.21
CA SER A 6 -7.18 9.73 -82.38
C SER A 6 -7.23 10.32 -80.97
N ILE A 7 -7.65 11.58 -80.82
CA ILE A 7 -7.87 12.20 -79.51
C ILE A 7 -8.98 11.49 -78.74
N LEU A 8 -10.13 11.24 -79.38
CA LEU A 8 -11.25 10.53 -78.73
C LEU A 8 -10.89 9.09 -78.34
N LEU A 9 -10.08 8.39 -79.14
CA LEU A 9 -9.62 7.03 -78.82
C LEU A 9 -8.67 7.03 -77.61
N ARG A 10 -7.72 7.98 -77.55
CA ARG A 10 -6.81 8.14 -76.40
C ARG A 10 -7.57 8.47 -75.11
N VAL A 11 -8.57 9.34 -75.19
CA VAL A 11 -9.43 9.68 -74.05
C VAL A 11 -10.22 8.46 -73.58
N ARG A 12 -10.81 7.68 -74.50
CA ARG A 12 -11.52 6.44 -74.13
C ARG A 12 -10.61 5.39 -73.49
N ILE A 13 -9.40 5.22 -74.01
CA ILE A 13 -8.41 4.31 -73.41
C ILE A 13 -8.02 4.80 -72.02
N ALA A 14 -7.78 6.10 -71.84
CA ALA A 14 -7.48 6.68 -70.53
C ALA A 14 -8.64 6.47 -69.54
N PHE A 15 -9.89 6.72 -69.96
CA PHE A 15 -11.08 6.45 -69.14
C PHE A 15 -11.24 4.97 -68.79
N LEU A 16 -10.97 4.07 -69.73
CA LEU A 16 -11.05 2.64 -69.49
C LEU A 16 -9.98 2.17 -68.49
N LEU A 17 -8.76 2.71 -68.59
CA LEU A 17 -7.70 2.43 -67.62
C LEU A 17 -8.06 2.95 -66.23
N VAL A 18 -8.60 4.17 -66.12
CA VAL A 18 -9.08 4.72 -64.84
C VAL A 18 -10.22 3.87 -64.29
N PHE A 19 -11.18 3.47 -65.12
CA PHE A 19 -12.30 2.62 -64.72
C PHE A 19 -11.84 1.25 -64.19
N LEU A 20 -10.93 0.58 -64.91
CA LEU A 20 -10.37 -0.69 -64.47
C LEU A 20 -9.57 -0.56 -63.17
N PHE A 21 -8.83 0.53 -63.01
CA PHE A 21 -8.12 0.83 -61.77
C PHE A 21 -9.09 1.06 -60.60
N SER A 22 -10.15 1.85 -60.79
CA SER A 22 -11.20 2.07 -59.79
C SER A 22 -11.93 0.77 -59.43
N ALA A 23 -12.25 -0.07 -60.42
CA ALA A 23 -12.83 -1.38 -60.20
C ALA A 23 -11.90 -2.30 -59.39
N GLY A 24 -10.58 -2.24 -59.65
CA GLY A 24 -9.56 -2.94 -58.87
C GLY A 24 -9.51 -2.49 -57.40
N ILE A 25 -9.64 -1.19 -57.13
CA ILE A 25 -9.73 -0.66 -55.75
C ILE A 25 -10.98 -1.20 -55.05
N LEU A 26 -12.15 -1.13 -55.70
CA LEU A 26 -13.40 -1.63 -55.14
C LEU A 26 -13.34 -3.13 -54.85
N PHE A 27 -12.75 -3.91 -55.77
CA PHE A 27 -12.50 -5.32 -55.55
C PHE A 27 -11.58 -5.55 -54.33
N ARG A 28 -10.50 -4.77 -54.21
CA ARG A 28 -9.60 -4.91 -53.04
C ARG A 28 -10.31 -4.56 -51.73
N VAL A 29 -11.10 -3.48 -51.70
CA VAL A 29 -11.91 -3.12 -50.52
C VAL A 29 -12.88 -4.25 -50.16
N PHE A 30 -13.57 -4.82 -51.15
CA PHE A 30 -14.47 -5.96 -50.94
C PHE A 30 -13.73 -7.18 -50.37
N THR A 31 -12.56 -7.54 -50.92
CA THR A 31 -11.76 -8.65 -50.38
C THR A 31 -11.33 -8.40 -48.94
N ILE A 32 -10.90 -7.18 -48.59
CA ILE A 32 -10.47 -6.84 -47.24
C ILE A 32 -11.65 -6.88 -46.26
N GLN A 33 -12.82 -6.36 -46.64
CA GLN A 33 -13.97 -6.26 -45.75
C GLN A 33 -14.74 -7.58 -45.58
N HIS A 34 -14.90 -8.37 -46.64
CA HIS A 34 -15.72 -9.58 -46.63
C HIS A 34 -14.91 -10.88 -46.53
N VAL A 35 -13.76 -10.98 -47.21
CA VAL A 35 -12.96 -12.22 -47.22
C VAL A 35 -11.97 -12.25 -46.06
N GLU A 36 -11.26 -11.13 -45.82
CA GLU A 36 -10.29 -11.01 -44.73
C GLU A 36 -10.90 -10.37 -43.46
N GLY A 37 -12.20 -10.05 -43.47
CA GLY A 37 -12.85 -9.27 -42.42
C GLY A 37 -12.72 -9.88 -41.03
N ASP A 38 -12.93 -11.19 -40.89
CA ASP A 38 -12.85 -11.87 -39.59
C ASP A 38 -11.43 -11.94 -39.05
N LYS A 39 -10.43 -12.07 -39.94
CA LYS A 39 -9.01 -11.99 -39.58
C LYS A 39 -8.65 -10.61 -39.05
N TRP A 40 -9.12 -9.54 -39.69
CA TRP A 40 -8.84 -8.18 -39.23
C TRP A 40 -9.62 -7.79 -37.97
N ARG A 41 -10.85 -8.31 -37.78
CA ARG A 41 -11.64 -8.13 -36.54
C ARG A 41 -10.99 -8.81 -35.34
N SER A 42 -10.62 -10.08 -35.47
CA SER A 42 -9.92 -10.82 -34.41
C SER A 42 -8.57 -10.19 -34.04
N TYR A 43 -7.82 -9.69 -35.02
CA TYR A 43 -6.56 -8.98 -34.77
C TYR A 43 -6.80 -7.64 -34.03
N ALA A 44 -7.87 -6.92 -34.37
CA ALA A 44 -8.27 -5.68 -33.69
C ALA A 44 -8.71 -5.93 -32.24
N GLU A 45 -9.40 -7.04 -31.97
CA GLU A 45 -9.76 -7.48 -30.62
C GLU A 45 -8.52 -7.82 -29.79
N SER A 46 -7.56 -8.56 -30.35
CA SER A 46 -6.33 -8.96 -29.63
C SER A 46 -5.38 -7.80 -29.32
N ILE A 47 -5.38 -6.72 -30.11
CA ILE A 47 -4.56 -5.53 -29.85
C ILE A 47 -5.22 -4.61 -28.82
N GLY A 48 -6.54 -4.74 -28.67
CA GLY A 48 -7.35 -3.91 -27.80
C GLY A 48 -7.50 -4.47 -26.39
N LEU A 49 -7.47 -5.78 -26.18
CA LEU A 49 -7.87 -6.38 -24.89
C LEU A 49 -6.66 -6.84 -24.08
N ASP A 50 -6.61 -6.46 -22.80
CA ASP A 50 -5.55 -6.80 -21.84
C ASP A 50 -6.18 -7.17 -20.50
N VAL A 51 -5.81 -8.31 -19.92
CA VAL A 51 -6.26 -8.71 -18.59
C VAL A 51 -5.39 -8.00 -17.58
N ARG A 52 -6.01 -7.25 -16.67
CA ARG A 52 -5.28 -6.52 -15.62
C ARG A 52 -5.77 -6.90 -14.26
N LYS A 53 -4.81 -6.93 -13.35
CA LYS A 53 -5.03 -7.15 -11.94
C LYS A 53 -5.79 -5.98 -11.32
N VAL A 54 -6.85 -6.28 -10.59
CA VAL A 54 -7.57 -5.33 -9.74
C VAL A 54 -7.23 -5.66 -8.30
N ASN A 55 -6.47 -4.78 -7.65
CA ASN A 55 -5.99 -5.05 -6.29
C ASN A 55 -7.15 -5.08 -5.29
N ALA A 56 -7.12 -6.06 -4.39
CA ALA A 56 -8.04 -6.14 -3.26
C ALA A 56 -7.74 -5.07 -2.21
N THR A 57 -8.78 -4.66 -1.48
CA THR A 57 -8.59 -3.76 -0.34
C THR A 57 -8.03 -4.55 0.83
N ARG A 58 -6.90 -4.09 1.38
CA ARG A 58 -6.30 -4.72 2.55
C ARG A 58 -7.14 -4.43 3.79
N GLY A 59 -7.49 -5.46 4.55
CA GLY A 59 -8.30 -5.39 5.77
C GLY A 59 -7.69 -4.49 6.85
N ASN A 60 -8.52 -3.94 7.70
CA ASN A 60 -8.17 -3.06 8.81
C ASN A 60 -7.62 -3.85 10.00
N ILE A 61 -6.83 -3.18 10.84
CA ILE A 61 -6.43 -3.70 12.15
C ILE A 61 -7.03 -2.78 13.19
N TYR A 62 -7.81 -3.35 14.11
CA TYR A 62 -8.54 -2.67 15.16
C TYR A 62 -7.93 -2.97 16.54
N ALA A 63 -7.97 -1.97 17.42
CA ALA A 63 -7.74 -2.13 18.85
C ALA A 63 -8.97 -2.77 19.52
N ASP A 64 -8.85 -3.15 20.79
CA ASP A 64 -9.90 -3.83 21.56
C ASP A 64 -11.22 -3.03 21.66
N ASP A 65 -11.13 -1.70 21.64
CA ASP A 65 -12.26 -0.77 21.66
C ASP A 65 -12.86 -0.46 20.27
N GLY A 66 -12.32 -1.07 19.21
CA GLY A 66 -12.73 -0.86 17.82
C GLY A 66 -12.09 0.36 17.14
N SER A 67 -11.15 1.05 17.80
CA SER A 67 -10.36 2.10 17.14
C SER A 67 -9.39 1.52 16.10
N LEU A 68 -9.07 2.31 15.08
CA LEU A 68 -8.20 1.87 13.98
C LEU A 68 -6.72 1.98 14.36
N LEU A 69 -6.01 0.84 14.34
CA LEU A 69 -4.56 0.76 14.47
C LEU A 69 -3.86 0.83 13.10
N ALA A 70 -4.47 0.23 12.07
CA ALA A 70 -4.03 0.34 10.68
C ALA A 70 -5.22 0.26 9.73
N THR A 71 -5.20 1.10 8.69
CA THR A 71 -6.26 1.14 7.66
C THR A 71 -5.67 1.46 6.29
N SER A 72 -6.41 1.17 5.23
CA SER A 72 -6.03 1.49 3.85
C SER A 72 -6.83 2.71 3.40
N LEU A 73 -6.14 3.82 3.13
CA LEU A 73 -6.76 5.05 2.63
C LEU A 73 -6.60 5.15 1.11
N PRO A 74 -7.68 5.50 0.39
CA PRO A 74 -7.62 5.68 -1.04
C PRO A 74 -7.00 7.02 -1.39
N PHE A 75 -5.81 6.97 -1.99
CA PHE A 75 -5.18 8.09 -2.67
C PHE A 75 -5.36 7.96 -4.17
N TYR A 76 -5.11 9.04 -4.90
CA TYR A 76 -5.27 9.06 -6.35
C TYR A 76 -4.07 9.71 -7.01
N GLN A 77 -3.52 9.05 -8.02
CA GLN A 77 -2.59 9.68 -8.96
C GLN A 77 -3.40 10.28 -10.11
N VAL A 78 -3.14 11.56 -10.40
CA VAL A 78 -3.82 12.27 -11.50
C VAL A 78 -3.04 12.09 -12.78
N ALA A 79 -3.64 11.37 -13.72
CA ALA A 79 -3.20 11.25 -15.10
C ALA A 79 -4.18 11.95 -16.05
N PHE A 80 -3.74 12.20 -17.28
CA PHE A 80 -4.51 12.92 -18.28
C PHE A 80 -4.23 12.34 -19.68
N ASP A 81 -5.28 12.15 -20.49
CA ASP A 81 -5.19 12.00 -21.95
C ASP A 81 -5.37 13.39 -22.58
N PRO A 82 -4.28 14.10 -22.94
CA PRO A 82 -4.37 15.43 -23.49
C PRO A 82 -4.82 15.44 -24.96
N TYR A 83 -4.91 14.30 -25.65
CA TYR A 83 -5.40 14.22 -27.03
C TYR A 83 -6.92 13.97 -27.09
N LEU A 84 -7.53 13.40 -26.05
CA LEU A 84 -8.97 13.09 -26.03
C LEU A 84 -9.90 14.31 -26.16
N PRO A 85 -9.68 15.43 -25.43
CA PRO A 85 -10.54 16.61 -25.55
C PRO A 85 -10.59 17.13 -26.99
N SER A 86 -11.73 17.64 -27.45
CA SER A 86 -11.81 18.31 -28.75
C SER A 86 -10.89 19.53 -28.81
N ASP A 87 -10.49 19.95 -30.01
CA ASP A 87 -9.63 21.13 -30.16
C ASP A 87 -10.31 22.40 -29.59
N GLU A 88 -11.63 22.51 -29.75
CA GLU A 88 -12.42 23.61 -29.18
C GLU A 88 -12.37 23.61 -27.65
N LEU A 89 -12.66 22.47 -27.02
CA LEU A 89 -12.63 22.33 -25.56
C LEU A 89 -11.23 22.58 -25.00
N PHE A 90 -10.21 22.02 -25.64
CA PHE A 90 -8.82 22.16 -25.23
C PHE A 90 -8.37 23.62 -25.31
N ASN A 91 -8.50 24.27 -26.47
CA ASN A 91 -7.98 25.62 -26.68
C ASN A 91 -8.70 26.66 -25.82
N SER A 92 -10.00 26.49 -25.56
CA SER A 92 -10.79 27.42 -24.74
C SER A 92 -10.50 27.34 -23.24
N HIS A 93 -10.11 26.17 -22.73
CA HIS A 93 -10.03 25.92 -21.28
C HIS A 93 -8.64 25.55 -20.76
N ILE A 94 -7.65 25.30 -21.64
CA ILE A 94 -6.31 24.87 -21.23
C ILE A 94 -5.61 25.89 -20.33
N ASP A 95 -5.79 27.19 -20.58
CA ASP A 95 -5.17 28.23 -19.78
C ASP A 95 -5.69 28.21 -18.35
N SER A 96 -7.01 28.12 -18.18
CA SER A 96 -7.66 28.00 -16.87
C SER A 96 -7.29 26.70 -16.17
N LEU A 97 -7.25 25.57 -16.87
CA LEU A 97 -6.81 24.30 -16.30
C LEU A 97 -5.38 24.40 -15.76
N CYS A 98 -4.45 24.95 -16.55
CA CYS A 98 -3.06 25.11 -16.14
C CYS A 98 -2.91 26.09 -14.97
N TYR A 99 -3.78 27.10 -14.86
CA TYR A 99 -3.83 28.00 -13.71
C TYR A 99 -4.18 27.24 -12.43
N TYR A 100 -5.25 26.42 -12.44
CA TYR A 100 -5.64 25.62 -11.28
C TYR A 100 -4.57 24.58 -10.90
N LEU A 101 -3.98 23.91 -11.89
CA LEU A 101 -2.89 22.95 -11.69
C LEU A 101 -1.70 23.59 -10.98
N SER A 102 -1.27 24.76 -11.47
CA SER A 102 -0.14 25.51 -10.89
C SER A 102 -0.42 25.96 -9.46
N HIS A 103 -1.62 26.45 -9.16
CA HIS A 103 -1.99 26.92 -7.81
C HIS A 103 -2.13 25.79 -6.79
N PHE A 104 -2.61 24.62 -7.24
CA PHE A 104 -2.79 23.46 -6.37
C PHE A 104 -1.46 22.77 -6.06
N TYR A 105 -0.69 22.38 -7.09
CA TYR A 105 0.55 21.62 -6.89
C TYR A 105 1.76 22.50 -6.54
N LYS A 106 1.77 23.77 -6.96
CA LYS A 106 2.85 24.75 -6.68
C LYS A 106 4.26 24.31 -7.08
N ASP A 107 4.37 23.34 -7.98
CA ASP A 107 5.62 22.74 -8.44
C ASP A 107 6.08 23.30 -9.80
N MET A 108 5.13 23.75 -10.63
CA MET A 108 5.38 24.36 -11.93
C MET A 108 4.47 25.57 -12.15
N SER A 109 4.95 26.53 -12.94
CA SER A 109 4.15 27.66 -13.41
C SER A 109 3.07 27.22 -14.40
N GLN A 110 2.01 28.03 -14.53
CA GLN A 110 0.96 27.83 -15.54
C GLN A 110 1.53 27.62 -16.95
N MET A 111 2.55 28.40 -17.34
CA MET A 111 3.16 28.29 -18.67
C MET A 111 3.91 26.96 -18.84
N GLN A 112 4.58 26.46 -17.80
CA GLN A 112 5.24 25.16 -17.84
C GLN A 112 4.21 24.03 -17.97
N TYR A 113 3.12 24.08 -17.21
CA TYR A 113 2.01 23.13 -17.37
C TYR A 113 1.42 23.15 -18.79
N LYS A 114 1.15 24.34 -19.34
CA LYS A 114 0.63 24.49 -20.70
C LYS A 114 1.58 23.89 -21.73
N ARG A 115 2.88 24.18 -21.64
CA ARG A 115 3.89 23.60 -22.54
C ARG A 115 3.95 22.08 -22.43
N LYS A 116 3.99 21.54 -21.21
CA LYS A 116 4.02 20.09 -20.93
C LYS A 116 2.81 19.39 -21.55
N ILE A 117 1.60 19.91 -21.32
CA ILE A 117 0.35 19.33 -21.79
C ILE A 117 0.21 19.49 -23.32
N ALA A 118 0.50 20.67 -23.87
CA ALA A 118 0.41 20.91 -25.31
C ALA A 118 1.41 20.06 -26.11
N GLN A 119 2.62 19.86 -25.58
CA GLN A 119 3.60 18.96 -26.18
C GLN A 119 3.10 17.51 -26.17
N ALA A 120 2.58 17.04 -25.03
CA ALA A 120 1.99 15.72 -24.93
C ALA A 120 0.80 15.53 -25.91
N ARG A 121 -0.06 16.54 -26.07
CA ARG A 121 -1.14 16.54 -27.07
C ARG A 121 -0.60 16.45 -28.51
N LYS A 122 0.43 17.24 -28.84
CA LYS A 122 1.07 17.23 -30.18
C LYS A 122 1.69 15.88 -30.52
N GLU A 123 2.32 15.25 -29.54
CA GLU A 123 2.86 13.89 -29.63
C GLU A 123 1.75 12.82 -29.63
N ARG A 124 0.47 13.21 -29.58
CA ARG A 124 -0.70 12.34 -29.49
C ARG A 124 -0.60 11.37 -28.32
N ARG A 125 0.01 11.82 -27.22
CA ARG A 125 0.05 11.05 -25.98
C ARG A 125 -1.36 10.92 -25.46
N ARG A 126 -1.57 9.72 -24.97
CA ARG A 126 -2.83 9.14 -24.58
C ARG A 126 -2.93 8.86 -23.08
N TYR A 127 -1.80 9.06 -22.43
CA TYR A 127 -1.62 8.98 -21.00
C TYR A 127 -0.41 9.83 -20.64
N MET A 128 -0.56 10.72 -19.66
CA MET A 128 0.53 11.40 -19.01
C MET A 128 0.20 11.62 -17.53
N ILE A 129 1.15 11.35 -16.66
CA ILE A 129 1.04 11.72 -15.25
C ILE A 129 1.14 13.25 -15.17
N VAL A 130 0.08 13.86 -14.66
CA VAL A 130 0.00 15.32 -14.49
C VAL A 130 0.98 15.74 -13.40
N ASN A 131 0.89 15.08 -12.24
CA ASN A 131 1.81 15.21 -11.12
C ASN A 131 2.03 13.85 -10.45
N ARG A 132 3.23 13.62 -9.90
CA ARG A 132 3.54 12.41 -9.11
C ARG A 132 3.02 12.49 -7.68
N GLN A 133 2.68 13.69 -7.19
CA GLN A 133 2.02 13.87 -5.92
C GLN A 133 0.61 13.27 -6.00
N GLU A 134 0.37 12.27 -5.15
CA GLU A 134 -0.95 11.69 -4.97
C GLU A 134 -1.84 12.62 -4.14
N ILE A 135 -3.13 12.56 -4.41
CA ILE A 135 -4.15 13.39 -3.77
C ILE A 135 -5.15 12.54 -3.00
N ASP A 136 -5.77 13.12 -1.99
CA ASP A 136 -6.86 12.45 -1.27
C ASP A 136 -8.20 12.53 -2.03
N TYR A 137 -9.24 11.94 -1.45
CA TYR A 137 -10.57 11.93 -2.05
C TYR A 137 -11.24 13.31 -2.12
N GLN A 138 -10.94 14.22 -1.20
CA GLN A 138 -11.52 15.57 -1.21
C GLN A 138 -10.91 16.40 -2.35
N ASP A 139 -9.60 16.29 -2.52
CA ASP A 139 -8.87 16.90 -3.62
C ASP A 139 -9.28 16.32 -4.97
N LYS A 140 -9.50 15.01 -5.06
CA LYS A 140 -10.08 14.37 -6.26
C LYS A 140 -11.39 15.05 -6.66
N LYS A 141 -12.34 15.21 -5.72
CA LYS A 141 -13.62 15.88 -5.99
C LYS A 141 -13.46 17.34 -6.43
N ARG A 142 -12.43 18.02 -5.94
CA ARG A 142 -12.13 19.39 -6.34
C ARG A 142 -11.57 19.44 -7.77
N ILE A 143 -10.61 18.58 -8.08
CA ILE A 143 -9.95 18.49 -9.39
C ILE A 143 -10.92 18.05 -10.48
N GLU A 144 -11.85 17.15 -10.15
CA GLU A 144 -12.95 16.75 -11.04
C GLU A 144 -13.78 17.93 -11.55
N ARG A 145 -13.80 19.07 -10.86
CA ARG A 145 -14.59 20.25 -11.26
C ARG A 145 -13.81 21.24 -12.11
N TRP A 146 -12.54 20.99 -12.38
CA TRP A 146 -11.68 21.93 -13.10
C TRP A 146 -11.99 22.00 -14.60
N PRO A 147 -11.60 23.08 -15.29
CA PRO A 147 -11.78 23.21 -16.74
C PRO A 147 -11.17 22.02 -17.50
N ILE A 148 -11.83 21.58 -18.57
CA ILE A 148 -11.57 20.31 -19.28
C ILE A 148 -11.93 19.07 -18.44
N PHE A 149 -11.41 18.95 -17.22
CA PHE A 149 -11.59 17.78 -16.36
C PHE A 149 -13.05 17.53 -15.93
N ARG A 150 -13.85 18.59 -15.79
CA ARG A 150 -15.30 18.52 -15.48
C ARG A 150 -16.15 17.81 -16.52
N GLU A 151 -15.65 17.67 -17.74
CA GLU A 151 -16.32 16.89 -18.79
C GLU A 151 -16.13 15.37 -18.57
N GLY A 152 -15.44 14.98 -17.50
CA GLY A 152 -15.24 13.60 -17.09
C GLY A 152 -14.13 12.89 -17.85
N GLN A 153 -13.92 11.62 -17.52
CA GLN A 153 -12.82 10.81 -18.08
C GLN A 153 -12.93 10.63 -19.60
N TYR A 154 -14.15 10.50 -20.15
CA TYR A 154 -14.37 10.14 -21.55
C TYR A 154 -14.38 11.33 -22.53
N THR A 155 -14.48 12.55 -22.02
CA THR A 155 -14.50 13.78 -22.84
C THR A 155 -13.38 14.72 -22.41
N GLY A 156 -13.23 14.91 -21.11
CA GLY A 156 -12.18 15.72 -20.49
C GLY A 156 -10.84 15.01 -20.33
N GLY A 157 -10.77 13.69 -20.54
CA GLY A 157 -9.52 12.92 -20.53
C GLY A 157 -8.86 12.74 -19.16
N ILE A 158 -9.46 13.21 -18.06
CA ILE A 158 -8.90 13.03 -16.72
C ILE A 158 -8.98 11.56 -16.27
N ILE A 159 -7.89 11.07 -15.70
CA ILE A 159 -7.77 9.70 -15.20
C ILE A 159 -7.30 9.78 -13.74
N PHE A 160 -8.07 9.18 -12.83
CA PHE A 160 -7.67 9.00 -11.43
C PHE A 160 -7.31 7.54 -11.20
N GLU A 161 -6.02 7.28 -11.04
CA GLU A 161 -5.54 5.95 -10.69
C GLU A 161 -5.57 5.82 -9.17
N LYS A 162 -6.44 4.93 -8.66
CA LYS A 162 -6.56 4.66 -7.22
C LYS A 162 -5.28 3.96 -6.74
N VAL A 163 -4.64 4.55 -5.74
CA VAL A 163 -3.50 4.00 -5.03
C VAL A 163 -3.91 3.84 -3.58
N GLU A 164 -3.94 2.61 -3.09
CA GLU A 164 -4.18 2.34 -1.67
C GLU A 164 -2.90 2.60 -0.89
N LYS A 165 -2.99 3.44 0.14
CA LYS A 165 -1.90 3.65 1.08
C LYS A 165 -2.26 3.15 2.46
N ARG A 166 -1.38 2.33 3.02
CA ARG A 166 -1.50 1.88 4.41
C ARG A 166 -1.24 3.07 5.33
N PHE A 167 -2.24 3.43 6.12
CA PHE A 167 -2.21 4.52 7.08
C PHE A 167 -2.26 3.97 8.51
N LEU A 168 -1.39 4.49 9.36
CA LEU A 168 -1.27 4.12 10.78
C LEU A 168 -1.63 5.36 11.62
N PRO A 169 -2.86 5.48 12.15
CA PRO A 169 -3.31 6.68 12.86
C PRO A 169 -2.42 7.09 14.02
N PHE A 170 -1.83 6.12 14.73
CA PHE A 170 -0.99 6.36 15.90
C PHE A 170 0.52 6.40 15.59
N SER A 171 0.92 6.35 14.31
CA SER A 171 2.29 6.47 13.76
C SER A 171 3.38 5.63 14.45
N HIS A 172 3.75 5.97 15.69
CA HIS A 172 4.82 5.35 16.46
C HIS A 172 4.32 4.31 17.49
N LEU A 173 3.09 4.46 17.97
CA LEU A 173 2.58 3.64 19.07
C LEU A 173 2.44 2.18 18.63
N GLY A 174 3.19 1.27 19.26
CA GLY A 174 3.18 -0.15 18.92
C GLY A 174 3.56 -0.43 17.45
N TYR A 175 4.31 0.46 16.81
CA TYR A 175 4.63 0.43 15.38
C TYR A 175 5.21 -0.91 14.91
N ARG A 176 6.07 -1.54 15.71
CA ARG A 176 6.67 -2.82 15.37
C ARG A 176 5.75 -4.00 15.63
N THR A 177 4.85 -3.87 16.61
CA THR A 177 3.82 -4.86 16.91
C THR A 177 2.75 -4.88 15.81
N ILE A 178 2.23 -3.71 15.42
CA ILE A 178 1.28 -3.60 14.30
C ILE A 178 1.98 -4.01 13.01
N GLY A 179 3.15 -3.42 12.75
CA GLY A 179 3.96 -3.68 11.58
C GLY A 179 3.62 -2.79 10.38
N THR A 180 4.27 -3.07 9.26
CA THR A 180 4.13 -2.30 8.02
C THR A 180 4.05 -3.21 6.80
N VAL A 181 3.72 -2.60 5.65
CA VAL A 181 3.71 -3.27 4.34
C VAL A 181 4.81 -2.71 3.44
N ASN A 182 5.26 -3.50 2.48
CA ASN A 182 6.18 -3.06 1.43
C ASN A 182 5.43 -2.45 0.22
N SER A 183 6.15 -2.09 -0.84
CA SER A 183 5.58 -1.55 -2.09
C SER A 183 4.62 -2.50 -2.81
N ASP A 184 4.74 -3.80 -2.56
CA ASP A 184 3.87 -4.85 -3.14
C ASP A 184 2.68 -5.17 -2.23
N ASN A 185 2.39 -4.30 -1.25
CA ASN A 185 1.33 -4.47 -0.27
C ASN A 185 1.44 -5.76 0.59
N ARG A 186 2.66 -6.29 0.74
CA ARG A 186 2.95 -7.45 1.60
C ARG A 186 3.41 -6.98 2.97
N GLY A 187 2.85 -7.55 4.02
CA GLY A 187 3.28 -7.32 5.40
C GLY A 187 4.74 -7.71 5.60
N VAL A 188 5.47 -6.89 6.37
CA VAL A 188 6.92 -7.01 6.58
C VAL A 188 7.26 -7.30 8.04
N ALA A 189 6.41 -6.88 8.97
CA ALA A 189 6.61 -7.10 10.40
C ALA A 189 5.27 -7.21 11.14
N GLY A 190 5.33 -7.63 12.41
CA GLY A 190 4.19 -7.56 13.32
C GLY A 190 2.97 -8.34 12.85
N LEU A 191 1.80 -7.84 13.22
CA LEU A 191 0.51 -8.37 12.80
C LEU A 191 0.34 -8.33 11.28
N GLU A 192 0.84 -7.28 10.62
CA GLU A 192 0.80 -7.16 9.15
C GLU A 192 1.47 -8.35 8.46
N TYR A 193 2.62 -8.81 8.96
CA TYR A 193 3.33 -9.98 8.44
C TYR A 193 2.63 -11.28 8.83
N SER A 194 2.35 -11.46 10.12
CA SER A 194 1.79 -12.70 10.67
C SER A 194 0.43 -13.04 10.05
N PHE A 195 -0.39 -12.03 9.77
CA PHE A 195 -1.72 -12.18 9.19
C PHE A 195 -1.80 -11.67 7.76
N ASN A 196 -0.67 -11.60 7.05
CA ASN A 196 -0.63 -11.06 5.69
C ASN A 196 -1.63 -11.74 4.75
N ARG A 197 -1.82 -13.06 4.88
CA ARG A 197 -2.74 -13.83 4.03
C ARG A 197 -4.20 -13.41 4.24
N GLN A 198 -4.59 -13.17 5.48
CA GLN A 198 -5.95 -12.76 5.85
C GLN A 198 -6.18 -11.30 5.47
N LEU A 199 -5.22 -10.43 5.79
CA LEU A 199 -5.31 -9.00 5.54
C LEU A 199 -5.26 -8.63 4.06
N ALA A 200 -4.47 -9.33 3.23
CA ALA A 200 -4.28 -8.96 1.83
C ALA A 200 -5.53 -9.16 0.96
N GLY A 201 -6.42 -10.08 1.34
CA GLY A 201 -7.53 -10.49 0.48
C GLY A 201 -7.05 -11.29 -0.74
N GLN A 202 -7.90 -11.34 -1.77
CA GLN A 202 -7.59 -11.98 -3.04
C GLN A 202 -7.81 -10.99 -4.16
N ASP A 203 -6.74 -10.68 -4.89
CA ASP A 203 -6.81 -9.77 -6.01
C ASP A 203 -7.68 -10.35 -7.13
N GLY A 204 -8.42 -9.46 -7.79
CA GLY A 204 -9.25 -9.79 -8.92
C GLY A 204 -8.51 -9.61 -10.24
N GLU A 205 -9.18 -9.99 -11.32
CA GLU A 205 -8.75 -9.79 -12.69
C GLU A 205 -9.92 -9.23 -13.48
N ALA A 206 -9.68 -8.19 -14.27
CA ALA A 206 -10.68 -7.65 -15.16
C ALA A 206 -10.08 -7.47 -16.55
N LEU A 207 -10.90 -7.72 -17.57
CA LEU A 207 -10.52 -7.43 -18.94
C LEU A 207 -10.60 -5.93 -19.18
N PHE A 208 -9.56 -5.35 -19.76
CA PHE A 208 -9.54 -3.95 -20.15
C PHE A 208 -9.38 -3.82 -21.66
N GLN A 209 -10.20 -2.97 -22.27
CA GLN A 209 -10.05 -2.54 -23.65
C GLN A 209 -9.29 -1.23 -23.74
N LYS A 210 -8.22 -1.25 -24.51
CA LYS A 210 -7.47 -0.09 -24.98
C LYS A 210 -8.36 0.72 -25.91
N MET A 211 -8.75 1.89 -25.44
CA MET A 211 -9.53 2.84 -26.20
C MET A 211 -8.67 3.46 -27.31
N ALA A 212 -9.34 4.05 -28.32
CA ALA A 212 -8.74 4.90 -29.34
C ALA A 212 -8.17 6.15 -28.68
N GLY A 213 -7.04 5.96 -28.01
CA GLY A 213 -6.60 6.85 -26.98
C GLY A 213 -5.83 6.31 -25.82
N GLY A 214 -5.36 5.06 -25.87
CA GLY A 214 -4.38 4.46 -24.94
C GLY A 214 -4.84 4.36 -23.48
N GLY A 215 -5.93 5.00 -23.09
CA GLY A 215 -6.69 4.71 -21.88
C GLY A 215 -7.31 3.32 -21.96
N TRP A 216 -7.45 2.71 -20.78
CA TRP A 216 -7.97 1.36 -20.62
C TRP A 216 -9.37 1.45 -20.01
N LYS A 217 -10.34 0.78 -20.63
CA LYS A 217 -11.72 0.71 -20.18
C LYS A 217 -12.00 -0.72 -19.71
N PRO A 218 -12.51 -0.94 -18.49
CA PRO A 218 -12.95 -2.27 -18.09
C PRO A 218 -14.07 -2.75 -19.03
N VAL A 219 -13.94 -3.98 -19.52
CA VAL A 219 -14.92 -4.67 -20.36
C VAL A 219 -15.62 -5.70 -19.50
N TYR A 220 -16.94 -5.60 -19.44
CA TYR A 220 -17.78 -6.58 -18.79
C TYR A 220 -18.14 -7.66 -19.80
N ASP A 221 -17.30 -8.68 -19.91
CA ASP A 221 -17.54 -9.86 -20.75
C ASP A 221 -17.98 -11.09 -19.92
N GLY A 222 -18.10 -10.92 -18.60
CA GLY A 222 -18.43 -11.99 -17.65
C GLY A 222 -17.22 -12.84 -17.22
N THR A 223 -16.01 -12.53 -17.70
CA THR A 223 -14.77 -13.19 -17.25
C THR A 223 -14.08 -12.46 -16.09
N GLU A 224 -14.67 -11.36 -15.60
CA GLU A 224 -14.17 -10.62 -14.46
C GLU A 224 -14.13 -11.48 -13.19
N ILE A 225 -12.96 -11.55 -12.58
CA ILE A 225 -12.78 -12.08 -11.23
C ILE A 225 -12.79 -10.87 -10.31
N ARG A 226 -13.86 -10.72 -9.52
CA ARG A 226 -13.95 -9.61 -8.57
C ARG A 226 -12.93 -9.81 -7.45
N PRO A 227 -12.21 -8.75 -7.05
CA PRO A 227 -11.35 -8.84 -5.88
C PRO A 227 -12.19 -9.14 -4.64
N VAL A 228 -11.64 -9.95 -3.75
CA VAL A 228 -12.19 -10.21 -2.42
C VAL A 228 -11.35 -9.42 -1.44
N ASP A 229 -11.97 -8.48 -0.74
CA ASP A 229 -11.29 -7.68 0.28
C ASP A 229 -10.73 -8.57 1.40
N GLY A 230 -9.65 -8.10 2.00
CA GLY A 230 -9.02 -8.78 3.12
C GLY A 230 -9.89 -8.74 4.37
N TYR A 231 -9.69 -9.73 5.23
CA TYR A 231 -10.33 -9.78 6.53
C TYR A 231 -9.75 -8.72 7.46
N ASP A 232 -10.63 -8.08 8.21
CA ASP A 232 -10.26 -7.23 9.32
C ASP A 232 -9.77 -8.07 10.51
N ILE A 233 -8.88 -7.49 11.32
CA ILE A 233 -8.37 -8.10 12.54
C ILE A 233 -8.76 -7.24 13.72
N GLN A 234 -9.44 -7.86 14.69
CA GLN A 234 -9.65 -7.31 16.01
C GLN A 234 -8.50 -7.77 16.92
N THR A 235 -7.74 -6.84 17.47
CA THR A 235 -6.66 -7.14 18.42
C THR A 235 -7.13 -7.02 19.86
N THR A 236 -6.33 -7.52 20.79
CA THR A 236 -6.52 -7.34 22.23
C THR A 236 -5.84 -6.08 22.77
N ILE A 237 -5.10 -5.36 21.90
CA ILE A 237 -4.35 -4.17 22.26
C ILE A 237 -5.31 -3.05 22.61
N ASN A 238 -5.08 -2.42 23.74
CA ASN A 238 -5.79 -1.23 24.16
C ASN A 238 -4.91 -0.01 23.93
N VAL A 239 -5.39 0.95 23.13
CA VAL A 239 -4.60 2.15 22.74
C VAL A 239 -4.15 2.95 23.96
N ASN A 240 -5.01 3.13 24.96
CA ASN A 240 -4.69 3.91 26.15
C ASN A 240 -3.63 3.20 27.01
N LEU A 241 -3.79 1.89 27.23
CA LEU A 241 -2.80 1.12 27.98
C LEU A 241 -1.46 1.03 27.23
N GLN A 242 -1.50 0.96 25.90
CA GLN A 242 -0.30 0.99 25.06
C GLN A 242 0.44 2.32 25.22
N ASP A 243 -0.26 3.45 25.18
CA ASP A 243 0.35 4.79 25.36
C ASP A 243 0.99 4.94 26.75
N VAL A 244 0.28 4.55 27.80
CA VAL A 244 0.82 4.57 29.18
C VAL A 244 2.05 3.69 29.31
N THR A 245 2.01 2.48 28.74
CA THR A 245 3.11 1.51 28.78
C THR A 245 4.35 2.03 28.07
N GLU A 246 4.19 2.53 26.84
CA GLU A 246 5.29 3.06 26.03
C GLU A 246 5.88 4.33 26.66
N SER A 247 5.04 5.24 27.16
CA SER A 247 5.48 6.46 27.85
C SER A 247 6.27 6.17 29.12
N ALA A 248 5.81 5.20 29.93
CA ALA A 248 6.52 4.77 31.13
C ALA A 248 7.88 4.15 30.79
N LEU A 249 7.91 3.26 29.80
CA LEU A 249 9.15 2.63 29.32
C LEU A 249 10.14 3.69 28.80
N LEU A 250 9.67 4.59 27.93
CA LEU A 250 10.48 5.66 27.34
C LEU A 250 11.14 6.53 28.42
N LYS A 251 10.37 6.94 29.44
CA LYS A 251 10.88 7.76 30.55
C LYS A 251 12.04 7.06 31.27
N HIS A 252 11.93 5.76 31.53
CA HIS A 252 12.99 5.00 32.19
C HIS A 252 14.20 4.78 31.28
N LEU A 253 13.99 4.47 30.00
CA LEU A 253 15.08 4.33 29.04
C LEU A 253 15.86 5.63 28.90
N GLN A 254 15.19 6.77 28.79
CA GLN A 254 15.84 8.09 28.75
C GLN A 254 16.63 8.38 30.02
N LYS A 255 16.04 8.14 31.19
CA LYS A 255 16.68 8.35 32.49
C LYS A 255 17.97 7.53 32.64
N HIS A 256 17.96 6.28 32.18
CA HIS A 256 19.08 5.35 32.32
C HIS A 256 19.98 5.27 31.09
N GLN A 257 19.66 6.03 30.03
CA GLN A 257 20.37 6.00 28.74
C GLN A 257 20.54 4.59 28.16
N ALA A 258 19.57 3.71 28.41
CA ALA A 258 19.64 2.30 28.06
C ALA A 258 19.54 2.08 26.54
N ASP A 259 20.16 1.00 26.05
CA ASP A 259 20.20 0.70 24.61
C ASP A 259 18.83 0.28 24.06
N TYR A 260 18.08 -0.49 24.84
CA TYR A 260 16.71 -0.87 24.52
C TYR A 260 15.95 -1.26 25.79
N GLY A 261 14.62 -1.38 25.68
CA GLY A 261 13.78 -1.98 26.70
C GLY A 261 12.47 -2.51 26.15
N VAL A 262 11.82 -3.32 26.97
CA VAL A 262 10.58 -4.01 26.63
C VAL A 262 9.62 -3.88 27.79
N ALA A 263 8.36 -3.63 27.48
CA ALA A 263 7.28 -3.72 28.43
C ALA A 263 6.10 -4.46 27.77
N VAL A 264 5.60 -5.49 28.45
CA VAL A 264 4.42 -6.26 28.03
C VAL A 264 3.40 -6.20 29.16
N LEU A 265 2.18 -5.79 28.83
CA LEU A 265 1.05 -5.78 29.75
C LEU A 265 0.05 -6.83 29.29
N MET A 266 -0.26 -7.76 30.18
CA MET A 266 -1.17 -8.87 29.93
C MET A 266 -2.28 -8.89 30.99
N GLU A 267 -3.50 -9.13 30.56
CA GLU A 267 -4.59 -9.46 31.47
C GLU A 267 -4.44 -10.91 31.95
N VAL A 268 -4.32 -11.11 33.25
CA VAL A 268 -4.00 -12.43 33.84
C VAL A 268 -5.10 -13.46 33.60
N ASN A 269 -6.37 -13.04 33.69
CA ASN A 269 -7.51 -13.97 33.62
C ASN A 269 -7.70 -14.57 32.22
N THR A 270 -7.40 -13.81 31.17
CA THR A 270 -7.63 -14.21 29.77
C THR A 270 -6.35 -14.53 29.01
N GLY A 271 -5.19 -14.06 29.50
CA GLY A 271 -3.92 -14.09 28.78
C GLY A 271 -3.83 -13.06 27.65
N GLU A 272 -4.82 -12.17 27.51
CA GLU A 272 -4.81 -11.15 26.47
C GLU A 272 -3.67 -10.15 26.67
N ILE A 273 -2.90 -9.90 25.61
CA ILE A 273 -1.90 -8.85 25.61
C ILE A 273 -2.60 -7.51 25.35
N LYS A 274 -2.63 -6.65 26.36
CA LYS A 274 -3.26 -5.32 26.29
C LYS A 274 -2.30 -4.24 25.79
N ALA A 275 -1.01 -4.41 26.03
CA ALA A 275 0.03 -3.55 25.49
C ALA A 275 1.36 -4.30 25.34
N ILE A 276 2.15 -3.89 24.35
CA ILE A 276 3.49 -4.42 24.06
C ILE A 276 4.32 -3.32 23.40
N SER A 277 5.33 -2.82 24.13
CA SER A 277 6.21 -1.75 23.68
C SER A 277 7.67 -2.22 23.63
N ASN A 278 8.35 -1.89 22.55
CA ASN A 278 9.71 -2.35 22.23
C ASN A 278 10.59 -1.19 21.76
N LEU A 279 11.18 -0.44 22.67
CA LEU A 279 11.94 0.77 22.34
C LEU A 279 13.44 0.50 22.27
N SER A 280 14.10 0.98 21.22
CA SER A 280 15.56 0.97 21.06
C SER A 280 16.11 2.38 20.86
N ARG A 281 17.26 2.66 21.43
CA ARG A 281 18.02 3.90 21.22
C ARG A 281 18.70 3.90 19.86
N ASN A 282 18.66 5.02 19.15
CA ASN A 282 19.41 5.24 17.92
C ASN A 282 20.72 6.01 18.18
N SER A 283 21.53 6.22 17.14
CA SER A 283 22.79 6.98 17.21
C SER A 283 22.61 8.46 17.60
N GLU A 284 21.42 9.02 17.40
CA GLU A 284 21.06 10.39 17.81
C GLU A 284 20.54 10.45 19.27
N GLY A 285 20.48 9.32 19.97
CA GLY A 285 19.98 9.22 21.33
C GLY A 285 18.45 9.25 21.47
N LYS A 286 17.70 9.16 20.36
CA LYS A 286 16.23 9.05 20.34
C LYS A 286 15.79 7.59 20.35
N TYR A 287 14.57 7.34 20.80
CA TYR A 287 14.01 5.98 20.96
C TYR A 287 12.92 5.70 19.94
N TYR A 288 12.95 4.49 19.36
CA TYR A 288 12.01 4.03 18.35
C TYR A 288 11.78 2.53 18.42
N GLU A 289 10.62 2.06 17.94
CA GLU A 289 10.40 0.64 17.75
C GLU A 289 11.04 0.12 16.46
N ARG A 290 12.20 -0.56 16.60
CA ARG A 290 12.94 -1.13 15.47
C ARG A 290 12.80 -2.65 15.36
N TYR A 291 12.72 -3.31 16.51
CA TYR A 291 12.67 -4.76 16.64
C TYR A 291 11.71 -5.12 17.77
N ASN A 292 11.00 -6.23 17.63
CA ASN A 292 10.13 -6.71 18.70
C ASN A 292 10.96 -7.66 19.58
N TYR A 293 11.55 -7.11 20.64
CA TYR A 293 12.38 -7.87 21.58
C TYR A 293 11.55 -8.79 22.46
N ALA A 294 10.26 -8.50 22.68
CA ALA A 294 9.41 -9.37 23.50
C ALA A 294 9.28 -10.80 22.91
N VAL A 295 9.24 -10.92 21.57
CA VAL A 295 9.09 -12.22 20.88
C VAL A 295 10.34 -12.63 20.10
N GLY A 296 11.22 -11.68 19.81
CA GLY A 296 12.39 -11.90 18.98
C GLY A 296 13.61 -12.41 19.77
N SER A 297 14.43 -13.24 19.13
CA SER A 297 15.62 -13.85 19.75
C SER A 297 16.62 -12.85 20.35
N GLN A 298 16.69 -11.61 19.86
CA GLN A 298 17.58 -10.60 20.44
C GLN A 298 17.14 -10.12 21.83
N GLY A 299 15.86 -10.30 22.18
CA GLY A 299 15.37 -9.99 23.53
C GLY A 299 15.45 -11.17 24.49
N ALA A 300 15.84 -12.36 24.02
CA ALA A 300 16.07 -13.50 24.90
C ALA A 300 17.23 -13.19 25.85
N ARG A 301 16.93 -13.17 27.15
CA ARG A 301 17.88 -12.85 28.22
C ARG A 301 17.71 -13.84 29.36
N GLU A 302 18.78 -14.03 30.12
CA GLU A 302 18.72 -14.75 31.39
C GLU A 302 17.75 -14.02 32.33
N PRO A 303 16.68 -14.67 32.81
CA PRO A 303 15.62 -14.02 33.60
C PRO A 303 16.09 -13.59 35.00
N GLY A 304 17.22 -14.12 35.47
CA GLY A 304 17.77 -13.83 36.80
C GLY A 304 16.76 -14.12 37.91
N SER A 305 16.69 -13.24 38.90
CA SER A 305 15.82 -13.43 40.08
C SER A 305 14.32 -13.56 39.76
N THR A 306 13.86 -13.12 38.59
CA THR A 306 12.43 -13.27 38.22
C THR A 306 12.03 -14.74 38.04
N PHE A 307 12.98 -15.62 37.70
CA PHE A 307 12.72 -17.06 37.55
C PHE A 307 12.61 -17.82 38.89
N LYS A 308 13.07 -17.22 39.99
CA LYS A 308 12.98 -17.84 41.33
C LYS A 308 11.54 -18.18 41.71
N LEU A 309 10.54 -17.45 41.19
CA LEU A 309 9.14 -17.77 41.40
C LEU A 309 8.78 -19.16 40.83
N ALA A 310 9.25 -19.49 39.63
CA ALA A 310 9.03 -20.81 39.04
C ALA A 310 9.73 -21.91 39.83
N SER A 311 10.96 -21.64 40.32
CA SER A 311 11.66 -22.56 41.22
C SER A 311 10.92 -22.78 42.54
N MET A 312 10.32 -21.72 43.10
CA MET A 312 9.53 -21.83 44.33
C MET A 312 8.25 -22.63 44.11
N ILE A 313 7.56 -22.42 42.99
CA ILE A 313 6.39 -23.24 42.61
C ILE A 313 6.78 -24.72 42.53
N ALA A 314 7.89 -25.04 41.86
CA ALA A 314 8.37 -26.43 41.77
C ALA A 314 8.74 -27.01 43.13
N LEU A 315 9.37 -26.22 44.01
CA LEU A 315 9.74 -26.65 45.36
C LEU A 315 8.49 -26.96 46.21
N LEU A 316 7.50 -26.07 46.20
CA LEU A 316 6.27 -26.25 46.99
C LEU A 316 5.38 -27.39 46.47
N GLU A 317 5.46 -27.73 45.18
CA GLU A 317 4.69 -28.83 44.59
C GLU A 317 5.36 -30.20 44.76
N ASP A 318 6.70 -30.26 44.73
CA ASP A 318 7.46 -31.53 44.74
C ASP A 318 8.01 -31.91 46.13
N SER A 319 7.86 -31.03 47.12
CA SER A 319 8.35 -31.26 48.49
C SER A 319 7.28 -30.96 49.54
N ASP A 320 7.49 -31.47 50.75
CA ASP A 320 6.61 -31.25 51.90
C ASP A 320 6.91 -29.92 52.64
N ILE A 321 7.59 -28.96 51.99
CA ILE A 321 7.95 -27.68 52.60
C ILE A 321 6.71 -26.80 52.74
N GLU A 322 6.49 -26.27 53.94
CA GLU A 322 5.42 -25.32 54.24
C GLU A 322 5.90 -23.87 54.12
N LEU A 323 4.98 -22.93 53.85
CA LEU A 323 5.30 -21.48 53.83
C LEU A 323 5.83 -20.95 55.17
N THR A 324 5.57 -21.68 56.26
CA THR A 324 6.05 -21.36 57.61
C THR A 324 7.43 -21.92 57.92
N ASP A 325 7.98 -22.77 57.05
CA ASP A 325 9.32 -23.29 57.23
C ASP A 325 10.37 -22.20 57.10
N THR A 326 11.49 -22.41 57.77
CA THR A 326 12.57 -21.42 57.86
C THR A 326 13.84 -21.91 57.17
N VAL A 327 14.47 -21.02 56.41
CA VAL A 327 15.76 -21.22 55.75
C VAL A 327 16.78 -20.24 56.32
N ASP A 328 17.88 -20.77 56.87
CA ASP A 328 19.00 -19.94 57.33
C ASP A 328 19.92 -19.57 56.16
N THR A 329 19.92 -18.29 55.79
CA THR A 329 20.79 -17.74 54.73
C THR A 329 22.17 -17.33 55.25
N GLY A 330 22.42 -17.47 56.56
CA GLY A 330 23.70 -17.22 57.20
C GLY A 330 24.24 -15.82 56.92
N ASN A 331 25.52 -15.74 56.52
CA ASN A 331 26.22 -14.50 56.20
C ASN A 331 26.09 -14.08 54.71
N GLY A 332 25.17 -14.70 53.96
CA GLY A 332 24.90 -14.39 52.56
C GLY A 332 25.90 -15.00 51.56
N ALA A 333 26.64 -16.02 51.97
CA ALA A 333 27.49 -16.81 51.07
C ALA A 333 27.45 -18.30 51.45
N MET A 334 27.20 -19.17 50.46
CA MET A 334 27.18 -20.61 50.65
C MET A 334 28.00 -21.28 49.55
N LYS A 335 28.91 -22.18 49.94
CA LYS A 335 29.66 -22.98 48.96
C LYS A 335 28.77 -24.13 48.48
N PHE A 336 28.54 -24.19 47.17
CA PHE A 336 27.80 -25.25 46.51
C PHE A 336 28.71 -25.94 45.50
N PHE A 337 29.13 -27.16 45.84
CA PHE A 337 30.22 -27.87 45.15
C PHE A 337 31.50 -27.02 45.05
N ASN A 338 31.88 -26.63 43.84
CA ASN A 338 33.09 -25.84 43.56
C ASN A 338 32.83 -24.34 43.48
N GLU A 339 31.56 -23.91 43.48
CA GLU A 339 31.17 -22.51 43.33
C GLU A 339 30.68 -21.92 44.66
N THR A 340 30.81 -20.60 44.81
CA THR A 340 30.26 -19.88 45.97
C THR A 340 29.04 -19.08 45.53
N MET A 341 27.86 -19.51 45.98
CA MET A 341 26.61 -18.78 45.80
C MET A 341 26.61 -17.60 46.77
N ARG A 342 26.23 -16.41 46.28
CA ARG A 342 26.24 -15.17 47.07
C ARG A 342 24.91 -14.45 46.96
N ASP A 343 24.46 -13.93 48.09
CA ASP A 343 23.28 -13.08 48.16
C ASP A 343 23.56 -11.67 47.67
N HIS A 344 22.50 -10.97 47.27
CA HIS A 344 22.57 -9.55 46.88
C HIS A 344 23.05 -8.64 48.03
N LYS A 345 22.66 -8.95 49.28
CA LYS A 345 23.01 -8.15 50.46
C LYS A 345 24.26 -8.74 51.15
N PRO A 346 25.35 -7.97 51.28
CA PRO A 346 26.50 -8.39 52.09
C PRO A 346 26.11 -8.65 53.54
N GLY A 347 26.55 -9.78 54.10
CA GLY A 347 26.21 -10.19 55.47
C GLY A 347 24.90 -10.97 55.60
N GLY A 348 24.21 -11.24 54.48
CA GLY A 348 23.03 -12.11 54.44
C GLY A 348 21.75 -11.49 55.01
N TYR A 349 20.71 -12.33 55.06
CA TYR A 349 19.41 -11.99 55.60
C TYR A 349 19.10 -12.73 56.92
N GLY A 350 19.98 -13.62 57.37
CA GLY A 350 19.74 -14.48 58.52
C GLY A 350 18.68 -15.54 58.19
N VAL A 351 17.79 -15.82 59.14
CA VAL A 351 16.72 -16.79 58.95
C VAL A 351 15.53 -16.14 58.26
N LEU A 352 15.12 -16.70 57.13
CA LEU A 352 13.95 -16.28 56.35
C LEU A 352 12.90 -17.39 56.36
N THR A 353 11.63 -17.03 56.21
CA THR A 353 10.59 -17.99 55.83
C THR A 353 10.60 -18.19 54.32
N VAL A 354 10.03 -19.31 53.88
CA VAL A 354 9.86 -19.67 52.45
C VAL A 354 9.04 -18.62 51.68
#